data_AF-A0A6A6BT50-F1
#
_entry.id   AF-A0A6A6BT50-F1
#
_cell.length_a   1.000
_cell.length_b   1.000
_cell.length_c   1.000
_cell.angle_alpha   90.00
_cell.angle_beta   90.00
_cell.angle_gamma   90.00
#
_symmetry.space_group_name_H-M   'P 1'
#
loop_
_entity.id
_entity.type
_entity.pdbx_description
1 polymer ?
#
loop_
_entity_poly.entity_id
_entity_poly.type
_entity_poly.pdbx_seq_one_letter_code
_entity_poly.pdbx_strand_id
1 'polypeptide(L)'
;MNDLRRELSEEQLKRQILESERESWTSYLESQASGEDDFQFQSPEDLARAFIKERLEAASLLDQLGAVKPELTVKDDIIKALEDEKSKLREELEKVKSGSGAIDTKVRTRLERQRTLAVKEVEYLRAQIKTFDAEENEFQPESFDQQKTQRIQELEELVDNYRKELQTLHADLSAAEELAQRQGHEPITGNKRPLDAEDDERLGELRRKNRHLQDEVAKLQTSKKLLETELKAHEKQLASLKASSRTRVLELRSNPTADAEALKLSTVRTLREENKALLAQLEERLTAEDATVPASSLEAARDEIEELNHTIAEKEKRMLRLKQIWTAKSLEFREAVASVLGWKLDFMPNGRVRVTSMFYPGDEEDGGNSIVFDGENGTMKVSGGPQSVFAGEIRPQIEFWVEGRKEIPCFLAQLTLDFWEATRAVG
;
A
#
# COMPACT_ATOMS: atom_id res chain seq x y z
N MET A 1 -45.39 -7.16 -12.93
CA MET A 1 -45.43 -6.05 -13.92
C MET A 1 -44.47 -4.93 -13.57
N ASN A 2 -44.47 -4.41 -12.33
CA ASN A 2 -43.52 -3.38 -11.93
C ASN A 2 -42.10 -3.92 -11.72
N ASP A 3 -41.97 -5.12 -11.15
CA ASP A 3 -40.66 -5.76 -10.91
C ASP A 3 -39.98 -6.17 -12.23
N LEU A 4 -40.75 -6.75 -13.16
CA LEU A 4 -40.27 -7.07 -14.52
C LEU A 4 -39.80 -5.83 -15.31
N ARG A 5 -40.38 -4.64 -15.08
CA ARG A 5 -39.93 -3.38 -15.71
C ARG A 5 -38.65 -2.84 -15.08
N ARG A 6 -38.50 -3.04 -13.77
CA ARG A 6 -37.30 -2.68 -13.03
C ARG A 6 -36.12 -3.57 -13.43
N GLU A 7 -36.34 -4.88 -13.46
CA GLU A 7 -35.36 -5.86 -13.93
C GLU A 7 -34.98 -5.59 -15.39
N LEU A 8 -35.93 -5.25 -16.27
CA LEU A 8 -35.62 -4.86 -17.65
C LEU A 8 -34.75 -3.60 -17.73
N SER A 9 -35.03 -2.57 -16.91
CA SER A 9 -34.25 -1.34 -16.91
C SER A 9 -32.84 -1.52 -16.33
N GLU A 10 -32.70 -2.36 -15.31
CA GLU A 10 -31.41 -2.68 -14.70
C GLU A 10 -30.56 -3.55 -15.65
N GLU A 11 -31.19 -4.48 -16.37
CA GLU A 11 -30.52 -5.30 -17.39
C GLU A 11 -30.16 -4.50 -18.66
N GLN A 12 -30.95 -3.51 -19.06
CA GLN A 12 -30.60 -2.59 -20.14
C GLN A 12 -29.38 -1.72 -19.78
N LEU A 13 -29.32 -1.26 -18.54
CA LEU A 13 -28.25 -0.38 -18.05
C LEU A 13 -26.92 -1.13 -17.90
N LYS A 14 -26.98 -2.37 -17.38
CA LYS A 14 -25.81 -3.27 -17.34
C LYS A 14 -25.34 -3.61 -18.75
N ARG A 15 -26.26 -3.87 -19.68
CA ARG A 15 -25.91 -4.19 -21.07
C ARG A 15 -25.21 -3.04 -21.77
N GLN A 16 -25.64 -1.80 -21.51
CA GLN A 16 -25.00 -0.61 -22.07
C GLN A 16 -23.59 -0.37 -21.51
N ILE A 17 -23.38 -0.60 -20.22
CA ILE A 17 -22.04 -0.53 -19.59
C ILE A 17 -21.13 -1.60 -20.20
N LEU A 18 -21.63 -2.84 -20.30
CA LEU A 18 -20.88 -3.95 -20.87
C LEU A 18 -20.58 -3.79 -22.37
N GLU A 19 -21.45 -3.14 -23.15
CA GLU A 19 -21.18 -2.81 -24.55
C GLU A 19 -20.11 -1.71 -24.67
N SER A 20 -20.18 -0.67 -23.83
CA SER A 20 -19.20 0.43 -23.82
C SER A 20 -17.81 -0.03 -23.39
N GLU A 21 -17.74 -0.95 -22.42
CA GLU A 21 -16.50 -1.57 -22.02
C GLU A 21 -16.02 -2.49 -23.15
N ARG A 22 -16.88 -3.32 -23.74
CA ARG A 22 -16.48 -4.20 -24.85
C ARG A 22 -15.91 -3.43 -26.03
N GLU A 23 -16.47 -2.27 -26.38
CA GLU A 23 -15.94 -1.37 -27.41
C GLU A 23 -14.56 -0.78 -27.03
N SER A 24 -14.37 -0.41 -25.75
CA SER A 24 -13.08 0.06 -25.22
C SER A 24 -11.99 -1.03 -25.27
N TRP A 25 -12.39 -2.29 -25.17
CA TRP A 25 -11.50 -3.46 -25.23
C TRP A 25 -11.24 -3.93 -26.67
N THR A 26 -12.22 -3.87 -27.57
CA THR A 26 -12.01 -4.25 -28.97
C THR A 26 -11.11 -3.27 -29.70
N SER A 27 -11.24 -1.97 -29.41
CA SER A 27 -10.38 -0.93 -29.97
C SER A 27 -8.93 -1.04 -29.48
N TYR A 28 -8.73 -1.41 -28.21
CA TYR A 28 -7.41 -1.71 -27.68
C TYR A 28 -6.79 -2.97 -28.34
N LEU A 29 -7.56 -4.04 -28.54
CA LEU A 29 -7.06 -5.27 -29.15
C LEU A 29 -6.75 -5.15 -30.66
N GLU A 30 -7.46 -4.30 -31.40
CA GLU A 30 -7.09 -3.96 -32.78
C GLU A 30 -5.78 -3.14 -32.84
N SER A 31 -5.56 -2.26 -31.86
CA SER A 31 -4.33 -1.49 -31.75
C SER A 31 -3.10 -2.36 -31.43
N GLN A 32 -3.31 -3.46 -30.72
CA GLN A 32 -2.24 -4.38 -30.31
C GLN A 32 -1.98 -5.48 -31.35
N ALA A 33 -2.99 -5.88 -32.13
CA ALA A 33 -2.85 -6.91 -33.19
C ALA A 33 -2.07 -6.42 -34.43
N SER A 34 -1.81 -5.12 -34.55
CA SER A 34 -1.06 -4.49 -35.64
C SER A 34 0.46 -4.70 -35.55
N GLY A 35 0.96 -5.33 -34.47
CA GLY A 35 2.28 -5.99 -34.46
C GLY A 35 3.51 -5.15 -34.13
N GLU A 36 3.38 -3.96 -33.53
CA GLU A 36 4.54 -3.16 -33.10
C GLU A 36 4.48 -2.81 -31.60
N ASP A 37 5.46 -3.35 -30.87
CA ASP A 37 5.98 -3.03 -29.53
C ASP A 37 5.32 -3.53 -28.22
N ASP A 38 6.21 -3.90 -27.30
CA ASP A 38 6.13 -4.66 -26.04
C ASP A 38 5.24 -4.08 -24.91
N PHE A 39 4.36 -3.12 -25.17
CA PHE A 39 3.57 -2.42 -24.14
C PHE A 39 2.11 -2.90 -24.10
N GLN A 40 1.86 -3.95 -23.32
CA GLN A 40 0.52 -4.54 -23.19
C GLN A 40 -0.24 -3.92 -22.01
N PHE A 41 -0.99 -2.85 -22.25
CA PHE A 41 -1.88 -2.23 -21.26
C PHE A 41 -3.29 -2.81 -21.32
N GLN A 42 -3.67 -3.63 -20.36
CA GLN A 42 -4.94 -4.38 -20.43
C GLN A 42 -6.14 -3.46 -20.59
N SER A 43 -6.39 -2.54 -19.65
CA SER A 43 -7.44 -1.52 -19.82
C SER A 43 -6.85 -0.18 -20.29
N PRO A 44 -7.61 0.66 -21.01
CA PRO A 44 -7.26 2.06 -21.22
C PRO A 44 -6.97 2.80 -19.91
N GLU A 45 -7.62 2.39 -18.81
CA GLU A 45 -7.35 2.93 -17.48
C GLU A 45 -5.97 2.53 -16.95
N ASP A 46 -5.47 1.35 -17.31
CA ASP A 46 -4.14 0.87 -16.90
C ASP A 46 -3.02 1.53 -17.68
N LEU A 47 -3.25 1.83 -18.96
CA LEU A 47 -2.38 2.69 -19.75
C LEU A 47 -2.30 4.07 -19.12
N ALA A 48 -3.44 4.65 -18.76
CA ALA A 48 -3.48 5.95 -18.10
C ALA A 48 -2.73 5.92 -16.76
N ARG A 49 -2.90 4.87 -15.95
CA ARG A 49 -2.15 4.69 -14.70
C ARG A 49 -0.66 4.57 -14.94
N ALA A 50 -0.22 3.75 -15.89
CA ALA A 50 1.19 3.56 -16.20
C ALA A 50 1.83 4.84 -16.76
N PHE A 51 1.12 5.56 -17.62
CA PHE A 51 1.57 6.85 -18.14
C PHE A 51 1.70 7.90 -17.04
N ILE A 52 0.76 7.94 -16.08
CA ILE A 52 0.85 8.82 -14.93
C ILE A 52 2.06 8.44 -14.04
N LYS A 53 2.31 7.14 -13.84
CA LYS A 53 3.51 6.65 -13.14
C LYS A 53 4.78 7.12 -13.82
N GLU A 54 4.91 6.90 -15.11
CA GLU A 54 6.08 7.30 -15.89
C GLU A 54 6.30 8.82 -15.86
N ARG A 55 5.22 9.62 -15.93
CA ARG A 55 5.34 11.09 -15.79
C ARG A 55 5.78 11.52 -14.40
N LEU A 56 5.30 10.86 -13.36
CA LEU A 56 5.72 11.14 -11.99
C LEU A 56 7.19 10.73 -11.77
N GLU A 57 7.61 9.60 -12.34
CA GLU A 57 8.99 9.14 -12.33
C GLU A 57 9.90 10.12 -13.09
N ALA A 58 9.54 10.52 -14.30
CA ALA A 58 10.29 11.50 -15.09
C ALA A 58 10.39 12.86 -14.37
N ALA A 59 9.30 13.33 -13.74
CA ALA A 59 9.33 14.55 -12.93
C ALA A 59 10.25 14.40 -11.71
N SER A 60 10.20 13.25 -11.02
CA SER A 60 11.07 12.98 -9.88
C SER A 60 12.55 12.92 -10.26
N LEU A 61 12.87 12.33 -11.41
CA LEU A 61 14.24 12.27 -11.94
C LEU A 61 14.73 13.67 -12.35
N LEU A 62 13.85 14.50 -12.93
CA LEU A 62 14.19 15.87 -13.28
C LEU A 62 14.43 16.73 -12.04
N ASP A 63 13.60 16.59 -11.01
CA ASP A 63 13.80 17.25 -9.71
C ASP A 63 15.13 16.82 -9.07
N GLN A 64 15.45 15.53 -9.07
CA GLN A 64 16.73 15.00 -8.58
C GLN A 64 17.92 15.57 -9.37
N LEU A 65 17.83 15.60 -10.70
CA LEU A 65 18.87 16.15 -11.57
C LEU A 65 19.01 17.67 -11.39
N GLY A 66 17.91 18.37 -11.08
CA GLY A 66 17.88 19.77 -10.70
C GLY A 66 18.56 20.03 -9.35
N ALA A 67 18.49 19.10 -8.40
CA ALA A 67 19.15 19.19 -7.10
C ALA A 67 20.63 18.81 -7.15
N VAL A 68 21.02 17.83 -7.96
CA VAL A 68 22.43 17.39 -8.07
C VAL A 68 23.31 18.41 -8.78
N LYS A 69 22.80 19.13 -9.79
CA LYS A 69 23.55 20.17 -10.52
C LYS A 69 24.13 21.26 -9.60
N PRO A 70 23.37 21.93 -8.71
CA PRO A 70 23.91 22.95 -7.81
C PRO A 70 24.88 22.37 -6.78
N GLU A 71 24.64 21.16 -6.28
CA GLU A 71 25.61 20.49 -5.40
C GLU A 71 26.95 20.25 -6.11
N LEU A 72 26.90 19.86 -7.38
CA LEU A 72 28.09 19.64 -8.21
C LEU A 72 28.83 20.96 -8.44
N THR A 73 28.12 22.06 -8.74
CA THR A 73 28.77 23.38 -8.87
C THR A 73 29.43 23.84 -7.57
N VAL A 74 28.79 23.60 -6.42
CA VAL A 74 29.38 23.94 -5.11
C VAL A 74 30.63 23.10 -4.87
N LYS A 75 30.61 21.81 -5.21
CA LYS A 75 31.81 20.96 -5.09
C LYS A 75 32.92 21.39 -6.05
N ASP A 76 32.60 21.77 -7.28
CA ASP A 76 33.58 22.28 -8.24
C ASP A 76 34.21 23.60 -7.75
N ASP A 77 33.42 24.49 -7.13
CA ASP A 77 33.95 25.72 -6.54
C ASP A 77 34.84 25.45 -5.33
N ILE A 78 34.50 24.46 -4.49
CA ILE A 78 35.37 23.99 -3.40
C ILE A 78 36.66 23.39 -3.96
N ILE A 79 36.59 22.57 -5.02
CA ILE A 79 37.77 21.99 -5.66
C ILE A 79 38.68 23.10 -6.20
N LYS A 80 38.13 24.09 -6.91
CA LYS A 80 38.91 25.25 -7.40
C LYS A 80 39.55 26.03 -6.26
N ALA A 81 38.82 26.28 -5.17
CA ALA A 81 39.38 26.96 -4.01
C ALA A 81 40.54 26.18 -3.39
N LEU A 82 40.42 24.86 -3.26
CA LEU A 82 41.50 23.99 -2.78
C LEU A 82 42.67 23.91 -3.75
N GLU A 83 42.43 23.94 -5.07
CA GLU A 83 43.47 24.00 -6.10
C GLU A 83 44.23 25.34 -6.06
N ASP A 84 43.52 26.45 -5.84
CA ASP A 84 44.10 27.78 -5.66
C ASP A 84 44.90 27.89 -4.36
N GLU A 85 44.42 27.31 -3.26
CA GLU A 85 45.20 27.21 -2.02
C GLU A 85 46.46 26.37 -2.21
N LYS A 86 46.34 25.25 -2.92
CA LYS A 86 47.48 24.38 -3.24
C LYS A 86 48.50 25.09 -4.14
N SER A 87 48.07 25.90 -5.10
CA SER A 87 48.96 26.67 -5.96
C SER A 87 49.67 27.77 -5.18
N LYS A 88 48.95 28.53 -4.33
CA LYS A 88 49.54 29.53 -3.41
C LYS A 88 50.57 28.93 -2.47
N LEU A 89 50.24 27.82 -1.81
CA LEU A 89 51.17 27.12 -0.93
C LEU A 89 52.42 26.64 -1.69
N ARG A 90 52.28 26.17 -2.94
CA ARG A 90 53.43 25.82 -3.79
C ARG A 90 54.30 27.03 -4.12
N GLU A 91 53.70 28.17 -4.48
CA GLU A 91 54.44 29.42 -4.72
C GLU A 91 55.16 29.91 -3.47
N GLU A 92 54.54 29.84 -2.30
CA GLU A 92 55.17 30.18 -1.01
C GLU A 92 56.35 29.25 -0.72
N LEU A 93 56.20 27.95 -0.98
CA LEU A 93 57.27 26.97 -0.84
C LEU A 93 58.44 27.26 -1.79
N GLU A 94 58.17 27.65 -3.03
CA GLU A 94 59.19 28.07 -4.00
C GLU A 94 59.87 29.40 -3.62
N LYS A 95 59.13 30.38 -3.10
CA LYS A 95 59.68 31.65 -2.59
C LYS A 95 60.59 31.44 -1.40
N VAL A 96 60.20 30.58 -0.45
CA VAL A 96 61.04 30.22 0.70
C VAL A 96 62.30 29.48 0.23
N LYS A 97 62.17 28.51 -0.68
CA LYS A 97 63.31 27.77 -1.24
C LYS A 97 64.29 28.67 -2.00
N SER A 98 63.79 29.57 -2.85
CA SER A 98 64.63 30.47 -3.65
C SER A 98 65.21 31.64 -2.84
N GLY A 99 64.45 32.18 -1.89
CA GLY A 99 64.88 33.27 -1.01
C GLY A 99 65.96 32.87 -0.01
N SER A 100 65.83 31.69 0.62
CA SER A 100 66.89 31.15 1.49
C SER A 100 68.11 30.71 0.67
N GLY A 101 67.90 29.94 -0.41
CA GLY A 101 69.00 29.37 -1.18
C GLY A 101 69.94 30.41 -1.82
N ALA A 102 69.42 31.52 -2.35
CA ALA A 102 70.25 32.51 -3.05
C ALA A 102 71.01 33.48 -2.13
N ILE A 103 70.47 33.77 -0.95
CA ILE A 103 71.12 34.63 0.06
C ILE A 103 72.14 33.80 0.84
N ASP A 104 71.78 32.59 1.26
CA ASP A 104 72.68 31.71 2.00
C ASP A 104 73.89 31.30 1.17
N THR A 105 73.75 31.06 -0.14
CA THR A 105 74.89 30.72 -1.01
C THR A 105 75.88 31.88 -1.20
N LYS A 106 75.40 33.11 -1.35
CA LYS A 106 76.28 34.30 -1.46
C LYS A 106 76.98 34.64 -0.14
N VAL A 107 76.28 34.46 0.98
CA VAL A 107 76.84 34.68 2.32
C VAL A 107 77.85 33.58 2.65
N ARG A 108 77.54 32.30 2.37
CA ARG A 108 78.47 31.17 2.53
C ARG A 108 79.74 31.35 1.71
N THR A 109 79.63 31.68 0.42
CA THR A 109 80.81 31.88 -0.43
C THR A 109 81.67 33.08 -0.01
N ARG A 110 81.08 34.15 0.56
CA ARG A 110 81.85 35.26 1.15
C ARG A 110 82.56 34.84 2.45
N LEU A 111 81.88 34.11 3.33
CA LEU A 111 82.46 33.60 4.57
C LEU A 111 83.57 32.59 4.32
N GLU A 112 83.44 31.72 3.32
CA GLU A 112 84.48 30.78 2.90
C GLU A 112 85.71 31.50 2.35
N ARG A 113 85.52 32.56 1.54
CA ARG A 113 86.63 33.41 1.08
C ARG A 113 87.32 34.14 2.24
N GLN A 114 86.57 34.68 3.19
CA GLN A 114 87.15 35.32 4.38
C GLN A 114 87.92 34.31 5.25
N ARG A 115 87.36 33.12 5.46
CA ARG A 115 88.02 32.03 6.20
C ARG A 115 89.33 31.62 5.53
N THR A 116 89.33 31.42 4.21
CA THR A 116 90.53 31.01 3.48
C THR A 116 91.62 32.09 3.47
N LEU A 117 91.24 33.37 3.41
CA LEU A 117 92.20 34.47 3.54
C LEU A 117 92.80 34.54 4.95
N ALA A 118 91.97 34.46 6.00
CA ALA A 118 92.45 34.46 7.38
C ALA A 118 93.39 33.27 7.67
N VAL A 119 93.09 32.08 7.14
CA VAL A 119 93.98 30.91 7.28
C VAL A 119 95.35 31.17 6.63
N LYS A 120 95.38 31.75 5.42
CA LYS A 120 96.63 32.12 4.74
C LYS A 120 97.43 33.20 5.47
N GLU A 121 96.75 34.18 6.07
CA GLU A 121 97.39 35.20 6.91
C GLU A 121 98.02 34.58 8.17
N VAL A 122 97.32 33.66 8.84
CA VAL A 122 97.90 32.93 9.98
C VAL A 122 99.09 32.08 9.56
N GLU A 123 99.01 31.38 8.43
CA GLU A 123 100.14 30.60 7.89
C GLU A 123 101.33 31.50 7.55
N TYR A 124 101.09 32.67 6.96
CA TYR A 124 102.12 33.66 6.65
C TYR A 124 102.78 34.23 7.92
N LEU A 125 101.98 34.60 8.93
CA LEU A 125 102.49 35.08 10.22
C LEU A 125 103.29 33.99 10.96
N ARG A 126 102.83 32.73 10.93
CA ARG A 126 103.60 31.59 11.46
C ARG A 126 104.92 31.40 10.73
N ALA A 127 104.94 31.52 9.41
CA ALA A 127 106.16 31.46 8.63
C ALA A 127 107.12 32.62 8.98
N GLN A 128 106.60 33.83 9.20
CA GLN A 128 107.39 34.98 9.60
C GLN A 128 107.98 34.84 11.01
N ILE A 129 107.22 34.30 11.96
CA ILE A 129 107.73 33.97 13.30
C ILE A 129 108.83 32.91 13.18
N LYS A 130 108.63 31.88 12.36
CA LYS A 130 109.64 30.84 12.12
C LYS A 130 110.93 31.39 11.49
N THR A 131 110.85 32.40 10.62
CA THR A 131 112.05 33.07 10.09
C THR A 131 112.74 33.93 11.14
N PHE A 132 112.00 34.64 12.00
CA PHE A 132 112.59 35.38 13.11
C PHE A 132 113.25 34.44 14.13
N ASP A 133 112.64 33.31 14.45
CA ASP A 133 113.23 32.27 15.30
C ASP A 133 114.53 31.72 14.69
N ALA A 134 114.59 31.56 13.36
CA ALA A 134 115.79 31.11 12.67
C ALA A 134 116.90 32.17 12.67
N GLU A 135 116.56 33.45 12.47
CA GLU A 135 117.49 34.58 12.55
C GLU A 135 118.02 34.80 13.97
N GLU A 136 117.16 34.72 14.99
CA GLU A 136 117.57 34.82 16.41
C GLU A 136 118.53 33.69 16.80
N ASN A 137 118.29 32.47 16.32
CA ASN A 137 119.18 31.33 16.54
C ASN A 137 120.56 31.49 15.86
N GLU A 138 120.64 32.19 14.72
CA GLU A 138 121.89 32.38 13.95
C GLU A 138 122.68 33.63 14.38
N PHE A 139 122.02 34.70 14.80
CA PHE A 139 122.67 35.98 15.14
C PHE A 139 122.75 36.29 16.65
N GLN A 140 121.91 35.67 17.50
CA GLN A 140 121.89 35.93 18.95
C GLN A 140 121.61 34.64 19.78
N PRO A 141 122.59 33.73 19.93
CA PRO A 141 122.39 32.45 20.62
C PRO A 141 122.16 32.59 22.13
N GLU A 142 122.48 33.73 22.76
CA GLU A 142 122.27 33.94 24.20
C GLU A 142 120.82 34.31 24.57
N SER A 143 120.03 34.82 23.62
CA SER A 143 118.61 35.16 23.82
C SER A 143 117.64 34.10 23.28
N PHE A 144 118.13 33.16 22.49
CA PHE A 144 117.32 32.12 21.85
C PHE A 144 117.00 30.96 22.81
N ASP A 145 115.74 30.88 23.24
CA ASP A 145 115.27 29.85 24.18
C ASP A 145 114.71 28.62 23.43
N GLN A 146 115.60 27.72 23.02
CA GLN A 146 115.28 26.50 22.25
C GLN A 146 114.16 25.65 22.85
N GLN A 147 114.05 25.59 24.18
CA GLN A 147 113.02 24.78 24.84
C GLN A 147 111.64 25.41 24.71
N LYS A 148 111.54 26.74 24.71
CA LYS A 148 110.27 27.44 24.48
C LYS A 148 109.83 27.31 23.03
N THR A 149 110.73 27.45 22.06
CA THR A 149 110.41 27.31 20.64
C THR A 149 109.91 25.91 20.31
N GLN A 150 110.56 24.86 20.85
CA GLN A 150 110.11 23.47 20.70
C GLN A 150 108.73 23.25 21.34
N ARG A 151 108.50 23.79 22.54
CA ARG A 151 107.19 23.67 23.20
C ARG A 151 106.08 24.43 22.48
N ILE A 152 106.39 25.56 21.86
CA ILE A 152 105.44 26.30 21.01
C ILE A 152 105.10 25.48 19.77
N GLN A 153 106.09 24.86 19.12
CA GLN A 153 105.85 23.97 17.96
C GLN A 153 104.97 22.77 18.32
N GLU A 154 105.24 22.09 19.44
CA GLU A 154 104.40 20.97 19.92
C GLU A 154 102.94 21.40 20.20
N LEU A 155 102.75 22.59 20.77
CA LEU A 155 101.41 23.15 21.02
C LEU A 155 100.69 23.54 19.72
N GLU A 156 101.41 24.08 18.73
CA GLU A 156 100.85 24.39 17.42
C GLU A 156 100.42 23.12 16.67
N GLU A 157 101.24 22.06 16.71
CA GLU A 157 100.91 20.76 16.12
C GLU A 157 99.68 20.14 16.76
N LEU A 158 99.56 20.20 18.09
CA LEU A 158 98.40 19.69 18.82
C LEU A 158 97.11 20.47 18.47
N VAL A 159 97.19 21.80 18.34
CA VAL A 159 96.06 22.63 17.87
C VAL A 159 95.68 22.31 16.43
N ASP A 160 96.65 22.08 15.54
CA ASP A 160 96.38 21.74 14.15
C ASP A 160 95.78 20.33 14.01
N ASN A 161 96.15 19.39 14.88
CA ASN A 161 95.51 18.08 14.97
C ASN A 161 94.05 18.18 15.43
N TYR A 162 93.76 18.96 16.49
CA TYR A 162 92.36 19.20 16.90
C TYR A 162 91.52 19.91 15.82
N ARG A 163 92.11 20.84 15.07
CA ARG A 163 91.42 21.48 13.94
C ARG A 163 91.10 20.49 12.82
N LYS A 164 91.99 19.53 12.54
CA LYS A 164 91.74 18.46 11.57
C LYS A 164 90.63 17.53 12.05
N GLU A 165 90.66 17.09 13.31
CA GLU A 165 89.62 16.24 13.90
C GLU A 165 88.24 16.92 13.90
N LEU A 166 88.17 18.22 14.22
CA LEU A 166 86.93 18.97 14.13
C LEU A 166 86.42 19.12 12.69
N GLN A 167 87.31 19.26 11.72
CA GLN A 167 86.94 19.31 10.30
C GLN A 167 86.41 17.96 9.80
N THR A 168 87.03 16.85 10.20
CA THR A 168 86.55 15.50 9.85
C THR A 168 85.21 15.21 10.50
N LEU A 169 85.04 15.51 11.79
CA LEU A 169 83.76 15.32 12.49
C LEU A 169 82.64 16.17 11.87
N HIS A 170 82.95 17.41 11.46
CA HIS A 170 81.97 18.25 10.79
C HIS A 170 81.59 17.72 9.40
N ALA A 171 82.56 17.21 8.64
CA ALA A 171 82.30 16.56 7.35
C ALA A 171 81.42 15.31 7.52
N ASP A 172 81.73 14.45 8.50
CA ASP A 172 80.96 13.25 8.80
C ASP A 172 79.53 13.56 9.25
N LEU A 173 79.33 14.59 10.10
CA LEU A 173 78.00 15.06 10.50
C LEU A 173 77.21 15.61 9.31
N SER A 174 77.82 16.41 8.44
CA SER A 174 77.15 16.94 7.24
C SER A 174 76.76 15.83 6.25
N ALA A 175 77.61 14.81 6.09
CA ALA A 175 77.32 13.65 5.25
C ALA A 175 76.18 12.79 5.85
N ALA A 176 76.15 12.64 7.18
CA ALA A 176 75.07 11.95 7.89
C ALA A 176 73.73 12.71 7.79
N GLU A 177 73.74 14.04 7.87
CA GLU A 177 72.55 14.88 7.68
C GLU A 177 72.02 14.82 6.24
N GLU A 178 72.90 14.83 5.23
CA GLU A 178 72.50 14.65 3.83
C GLU A 178 71.91 13.26 3.56
N LEU A 179 72.46 12.21 4.18
CA LEU A 179 71.91 10.85 4.13
C LEU A 179 70.52 10.78 4.81
N ALA A 180 70.34 11.46 5.94
CA ALA A 180 69.05 11.54 6.63
C ALA A 180 67.99 12.31 5.81
N GLN A 181 68.37 13.38 5.10
CA GLN A 181 67.46 14.12 4.21
C GLN A 181 67.09 13.34 2.94
N ARG A 182 68.00 12.50 2.42
CA ARG A 182 67.70 11.62 1.26
C ARG A 182 66.84 10.42 1.65
N GLN A 183 66.94 9.94 2.89
CA GLN A 183 66.06 8.90 3.44
C GLN A 183 64.75 9.46 4.02
N GLY A 184 64.64 10.79 4.21
CA GLY A 184 63.48 11.48 4.77
C GLY A 184 62.42 11.95 3.76
N HIS A 185 62.11 11.14 2.74
CA HIS A 185 60.89 11.30 1.90
C HIS A 185 59.85 10.21 2.20
N GLU A 186 59.76 9.76 3.46
CA GLU A 186 58.49 9.26 3.97
C GLU A 186 57.82 10.39 4.77
N PRO A 187 56.52 10.65 4.56
CA PRO A 187 55.83 11.70 5.27
C PRO A 187 55.92 11.43 6.76
N ILE A 188 56.35 12.43 7.53
CA ILE A 188 56.30 12.42 8.98
C ILE A 188 54.85 12.12 9.37
N THR A 189 54.61 10.88 9.77
CA THR A 189 53.35 10.43 10.31
C THR A 189 53.16 11.16 11.63
N GLY A 190 52.12 12.00 11.67
CA GLY A 190 51.68 12.63 12.90
C GLY A 190 51.40 11.57 13.97
N ASN A 191 51.65 11.96 15.22
CA ASN A 191 51.32 11.20 16.43
C ASN A 191 50.08 10.33 16.25
N LYS A 192 50.24 9.03 16.58
CA LYS A 192 49.22 7.99 16.63
C LYS A 192 47.84 8.55 17.04
N ARG A 193 46.96 8.77 16.05
CA ARG A 193 45.51 8.78 16.30
C ARG A 193 45.07 7.34 16.59
N PRO A 194 44.09 7.12 17.48
CA PRO A 194 43.50 5.80 17.65
C PRO A 194 42.89 5.35 16.32
N LEU A 195 42.87 4.04 16.12
CA LEU A 195 42.47 3.36 14.89
C LEU A 195 40.98 3.66 14.53
N ASP A 196 40.73 4.53 13.56
CA ASP A 196 39.40 4.93 13.03
C ASP A 196 38.65 3.81 12.26
N ALA A 197 39.13 2.56 12.25
CA ALA A 197 38.59 1.50 11.38
C ALA A 197 37.17 1.05 11.77
N GLU A 198 36.85 0.94 13.06
CA GLU A 198 35.49 0.58 13.52
C GLU A 198 34.49 1.73 13.30
N ASP A 199 34.96 2.97 13.41
CA ASP A 199 34.13 4.15 13.18
C ASP A 199 33.84 4.32 11.68
N ASP A 200 34.80 4.03 10.79
CA ASP A 200 34.59 4.04 9.33
C ASP A 200 33.61 2.95 8.86
N GLU A 201 33.64 1.76 9.45
CA GLU A 201 32.68 0.68 9.13
C GLU A 201 31.25 1.03 9.59
N ARG A 202 31.10 1.53 10.83
CA ARG A 202 29.81 2.01 11.35
C ARG A 202 29.28 3.19 10.56
N LEU A 203 30.15 4.12 10.17
CA LEU A 203 29.80 5.25 9.32
C LEU A 203 29.37 4.78 7.92
N GLY A 204 30.03 3.76 7.38
CA GLY A 204 29.66 3.11 6.13
C GLY A 204 28.29 2.44 6.18
N GLU A 205 28.00 1.69 7.25
CA GLU A 205 26.68 1.10 7.49
C GLU A 205 25.59 2.16 7.64
N LEU A 206 25.85 3.21 8.41
CA LEU A 206 24.91 4.32 8.60
C LEU A 206 24.66 5.07 7.30
N ARG A 207 25.67 5.27 6.45
CA ARG A 207 25.51 5.87 5.11
C ARG A 207 24.68 5.00 4.19
N ARG A 208 24.88 3.68 4.19
CA ARG A 208 24.06 2.74 3.41
C ARG A 208 22.61 2.74 3.90
N LYS A 209 22.39 2.70 5.22
CA LYS A 209 21.04 2.82 5.81
C LYS A 209 20.38 4.16 5.47
N ASN A 210 21.13 5.27 5.54
CA ASN A 210 20.61 6.59 5.20
C ASN A 210 20.19 6.66 3.72
N ARG A 211 21.02 6.13 2.79
CA ARG A 211 20.67 6.05 1.37
C ARG A 211 19.46 5.16 1.13
N HIS A 212 19.37 4.01 1.80
CA HIS A 212 18.23 3.13 1.69
C HIS A 212 16.93 3.79 2.19
N LEU A 213 16.99 4.47 3.33
CA LEU A 213 15.86 5.24 3.86
C LEU A 213 15.46 6.39 2.93
N GLN A 214 16.41 7.07 2.30
CA GLN A 214 16.13 8.10 1.29
C GLN A 214 15.41 7.51 0.07
N ASP A 215 15.83 6.34 -0.42
CA ASP A 215 15.18 5.64 -1.53
C ASP A 215 13.76 5.17 -1.14
N GLU A 216 13.55 4.67 0.07
CA GLU A 216 12.23 4.31 0.59
C GLU A 216 11.32 5.53 0.72
N VAL A 217 11.83 6.64 1.23
CA VAL A 217 11.08 7.90 1.32
C VAL A 217 10.68 8.39 -0.08
N ALA A 218 11.58 8.31 -1.07
CA ALA A 218 11.26 8.68 -2.45
C ALA A 218 10.17 7.77 -3.05
N LYS A 219 10.26 6.45 -2.86
CA LYS A 219 9.24 5.48 -3.31
C LYS A 219 7.89 5.69 -2.65
N LEU A 220 7.87 5.96 -1.34
CA LEU A 220 6.64 6.25 -0.61
C LEU A 220 6.02 7.57 -1.08
N GLN A 221 6.83 8.58 -1.40
CA GLN A 221 6.36 9.85 -1.94
C GLN A 221 5.75 9.70 -3.34
N THR A 222 6.35 8.91 -4.23
CA THR A 222 5.77 8.64 -5.57
C THR A 222 4.47 7.83 -5.46
N SER A 223 4.43 6.80 -4.60
CA SER A 223 3.22 6.03 -4.31
C SER A 223 2.10 6.91 -3.73
N LYS A 224 2.42 7.80 -2.79
CA LYS A 224 1.46 8.76 -2.23
C LYS A 224 0.90 9.70 -3.30
N LYS A 225 1.75 10.26 -4.16
CA LYS A 225 1.31 11.14 -5.26
C LYS A 225 0.37 10.39 -6.22
N LEU A 226 0.66 9.11 -6.53
CA LEU A 226 -0.22 8.26 -7.34
C LEU A 226 -1.58 8.05 -6.67
N LEU A 227 -1.59 7.64 -5.40
CA LEU A 227 -2.82 7.43 -4.64
C LEU A 227 -3.64 8.72 -4.52
N GLU A 228 -3.00 9.88 -4.35
CA GLU A 228 -3.70 11.18 -4.35
C GLU A 228 -4.32 11.49 -5.72
N THR A 229 -3.66 11.14 -6.83
CA THR A 229 -4.25 11.31 -8.17
C THR A 229 -5.42 10.36 -8.42
N GLU A 230 -5.33 9.10 -7.95
CA GLU A 230 -6.41 8.12 -8.04
C GLU A 230 -7.60 8.52 -7.17
N LEU A 231 -7.35 8.97 -5.94
CA LEU A 231 -8.39 9.48 -5.05
C LEU A 231 -9.12 10.66 -5.68
N LYS A 232 -8.39 11.64 -6.25
CA LYS A 232 -8.99 12.76 -6.98
C LYS A 232 -9.80 12.30 -8.20
N ALA A 233 -9.36 11.25 -8.89
CA ALA A 233 -10.11 10.68 -10.01
C ALA A 233 -11.40 10.01 -9.54
N HIS A 234 -11.35 9.22 -8.47
CA HIS A 234 -12.52 8.59 -7.87
C HIS A 234 -13.48 9.59 -7.26
N GLU A 235 -13.00 10.64 -6.59
CA GLU A 235 -13.83 11.74 -6.10
C GLU A 235 -14.55 12.45 -7.25
N LYS A 236 -13.87 12.66 -8.38
CA LYS A 236 -14.49 13.22 -9.59
C LYS A 236 -15.52 12.27 -10.20
N GLN A 237 -15.25 10.96 -10.24
CA GLN A 237 -16.21 9.94 -10.69
C GLN A 237 -17.42 9.87 -9.74
N LEU A 238 -17.21 9.91 -8.43
CA LEU A 238 -18.29 9.95 -7.44
C LEU A 238 -19.08 11.26 -7.54
N ALA A 239 -18.42 12.39 -7.78
CA ALA A 239 -19.07 13.67 -7.99
C ALA A 239 -19.87 13.67 -9.30
N SER A 240 -19.36 13.08 -10.38
CA SER A 240 -20.08 12.96 -11.66
C SER A 240 -21.26 12.00 -11.56
N LEU A 241 -21.10 10.87 -10.86
CA LEU A 241 -22.20 9.95 -10.54
C LEU A 241 -23.25 10.59 -9.64
N LYS A 242 -22.84 11.36 -8.63
CA LYS A 242 -23.76 12.14 -7.77
C LYS A 242 -24.45 13.28 -8.53
N ALA A 243 -23.79 13.90 -9.51
CA ALA A 243 -24.36 14.93 -10.36
C ALA A 243 -25.32 14.35 -11.42
N SER A 244 -25.01 13.16 -11.94
CA SER A 244 -25.87 12.33 -12.79
C SER A 244 -27.09 11.80 -12.01
N SER A 245 -26.89 11.43 -10.73
CA SER A 245 -27.98 11.10 -9.82
C SER A 245 -28.66 12.37 -9.33
N ARG A 246 -29.50 12.98 -10.17
CA ARG A 246 -30.46 14.03 -9.75
C ARG A 246 -31.49 13.52 -8.72
N THR A 247 -31.39 12.24 -8.34
CA THR A 247 -32.14 11.52 -7.33
C THR A 247 -31.34 11.45 -6.03
N ARG A 248 -31.89 12.02 -4.96
CA ARG A 248 -31.35 11.82 -3.61
C ARG A 248 -31.64 10.38 -3.20
N VAL A 249 -30.60 9.59 -3.04
CA VAL A 249 -30.72 8.25 -2.45
C VAL A 249 -31.00 8.45 -0.97
N LEU A 250 -32.25 8.24 -0.58
CA LEU A 250 -32.69 8.24 0.80
C LEU A 250 -32.72 6.81 1.28
N GLU A 251 -32.04 6.55 2.39
CA GLU A 251 -32.21 5.32 3.15
C GLU A 251 -33.00 5.59 4.42
N LEU A 252 -33.73 4.58 4.88
CA LEU A 252 -34.33 4.62 6.19
C LEU A 252 -33.22 4.58 7.24
N ARG A 253 -33.31 5.44 8.26
CA ARG A 253 -32.33 5.46 9.36
C ARG A 253 -32.25 4.11 10.08
N SER A 254 -33.37 3.41 10.19
CA SER A 254 -33.47 2.01 10.58
C SER A 254 -33.72 1.18 9.32
N ASN A 255 -32.65 0.72 8.68
CA ASN A 255 -32.73 -0.19 7.55
C ASN A 255 -32.24 -1.58 8.01
N PRO A 256 -32.72 -2.68 7.41
CA PRO A 256 -32.38 -4.03 7.85
C PRO A 256 -30.88 -4.32 7.76
N THR A 257 -30.14 -3.63 6.88
CA THR A 257 -28.68 -3.75 6.78
C THR A 257 -27.97 -3.11 7.97
N ALA A 258 -28.42 -1.93 8.40
CA ALA A 258 -27.93 -1.17 9.55
C ALA A 258 -28.28 -1.89 10.85
N ASP A 259 -29.48 -2.48 10.93
CA ASP A 259 -29.89 -3.31 12.08
C ASP A 259 -29.02 -4.58 12.17
N ALA A 260 -28.76 -5.24 11.03
CA ALA A 260 -27.87 -6.40 10.97
C ALA A 260 -26.40 -6.03 11.28
N GLU A 261 -25.93 -4.87 10.84
CA GLU A 261 -24.59 -4.36 11.18
C GLU A 261 -24.50 -4.02 12.67
N ALA A 262 -25.52 -3.39 13.25
CA ALA A 262 -25.59 -3.10 14.67
C ALA A 262 -25.55 -4.38 15.53
N LEU A 263 -26.31 -5.41 15.15
CA LEU A 263 -26.28 -6.73 15.80
C LEU A 263 -24.92 -7.41 15.66
N LYS A 264 -24.28 -7.33 14.49
CA LYS A 264 -22.92 -7.85 14.30
C LYS A 264 -21.91 -7.10 15.16
N LEU A 265 -22.04 -5.79 15.28
CA LEU A 265 -21.16 -4.98 16.11
C LEU A 265 -21.39 -5.23 17.60
N SER A 266 -22.63 -5.44 18.05
CA SER A 266 -22.94 -5.80 19.43
C SER A 266 -22.38 -7.18 19.77
N THR A 267 -22.64 -8.19 18.94
CA THR A 267 -22.09 -9.55 19.13
C THR A 267 -20.56 -9.59 19.12
N VAL A 268 -19.90 -8.83 18.24
CA VAL A 268 -18.43 -8.74 18.26
C VAL A 268 -17.93 -8.03 19.52
N ARG A 269 -18.66 -7.05 20.06
CA ARG A 269 -18.31 -6.38 21.33
C ARG A 269 -18.47 -7.34 22.51
N THR A 270 -19.60 -8.03 22.62
CA THR A 270 -19.84 -9.01 23.68
C THR A 270 -18.79 -10.11 23.65
N LEU A 271 -18.52 -10.71 22.48
CA LEU A 271 -17.48 -11.74 22.34
C LEU A 271 -16.06 -11.24 22.69
N ARG A 272 -15.75 -9.97 22.43
CA ARG A 272 -14.46 -9.37 22.83
C ARG A 272 -14.38 -9.12 24.33
N GLU A 273 -15.49 -8.70 24.95
CA GLU A 273 -15.58 -8.53 26.40
C GLU A 273 -15.51 -9.89 27.10
N GLU A 274 -16.16 -10.91 26.57
CA GLU A 274 -16.05 -12.31 27.03
C GLU A 274 -14.62 -12.84 26.91
N ASN A 275 -13.96 -12.66 25.76
CA ASN A 275 -12.56 -13.08 25.63
C ASN A 275 -11.67 -12.38 26.65
N LYS A 276 -11.89 -11.09 26.92
CA LYS A 276 -11.14 -10.37 27.97
C LYS A 276 -11.44 -10.92 29.36
N ALA A 277 -12.69 -11.21 29.68
CA ALA A 277 -13.09 -11.76 30.98
C ALA A 277 -12.55 -13.18 31.18
N LEU A 278 -12.59 -14.03 30.16
CA LEU A 278 -12.03 -15.38 30.18
C LEU A 278 -10.50 -15.36 30.29
N LEU A 279 -9.83 -14.44 29.57
CA LEU A 279 -8.38 -14.24 29.71
C LEU A 279 -8.03 -13.80 31.13
N ALA A 280 -8.78 -12.85 31.73
CA ALA A 280 -8.56 -12.44 33.11
C ALA A 280 -8.76 -13.60 34.11
N GLN A 281 -9.77 -14.44 33.92
CA GLN A 281 -10.01 -15.64 34.74
C GLN A 281 -8.89 -16.70 34.60
N LEU A 282 -8.36 -16.88 33.39
CA LEU A 282 -7.23 -17.77 33.12
C LEU A 282 -5.92 -17.22 33.72
N GLU A 283 -5.71 -15.91 33.64
CA GLU A 283 -4.56 -15.20 34.23
C GLU A 283 -4.60 -15.20 35.76
N GLU A 284 -5.78 -15.06 36.38
CA GLU A 284 -5.97 -15.10 37.84
C GLU A 284 -5.96 -16.52 38.45
N ARG A 285 -5.86 -17.57 37.64
CA ARG A 285 -5.74 -18.98 38.06
C ARG A 285 -6.72 -19.35 39.20
N LEU A 286 -8.01 -19.19 38.95
CA LEU A 286 -9.05 -19.70 39.84
C LEU A 286 -9.03 -21.23 39.83
N THR A 287 -8.88 -21.81 41.01
CA THR A 287 -8.99 -23.25 41.30
C THR A 287 -10.36 -23.76 40.92
N ALA A 288 -10.40 -24.95 40.29
CA ALA A 288 -11.54 -25.58 39.64
C ALA A 288 -12.73 -26.00 40.54
N GLU A 289 -12.95 -25.36 41.69
CA GLU A 289 -14.01 -25.72 42.64
C GLU A 289 -15.25 -24.81 42.62
N ASP A 290 -15.18 -23.61 42.01
CA ASP A 290 -16.36 -22.75 41.80
C ASP A 290 -16.74 -22.70 40.32
N ALA A 291 -17.26 -23.83 39.81
CA ALA A 291 -17.84 -23.92 38.47
C ALA A 291 -19.17 -23.14 38.39
N THR A 292 -19.08 -21.82 38.48
CA THR A 292 -20.21 -20.90 38.32
C THR A 292 -20.29 -20.54 36.85
N VAL A 293 -21.45 -20.76 36.21
CA VAL A 293 -21.65 -20.37 34.80
C VAL A 293 -21.39 -18.87 34.68
N PRO A 294 -20.45 -18.43 33.82
CA PRO A 294 -20.18 -17.01 33.64
C PRO A 294 -21.47 -16.28 33.27
N ALA A 295 -21.72 -15.13 33.91
CA ALA A 295 -22.91 -14.32 33.64
C ALA A 295 -23.03 -13.94 32.15
N SER A 296 -21.89 -13.80 31.47
CA SER A 296 -21.81 -13.54 30.04
C SER A 296 -22.31 -14.70 29.18
N SER A 297 -22.03 -15.96 29.53
CA SER A 297 -22.57 -17.12 28.82
C SER A 297 -24.09 -17.24 28.96
N LEU A 298 -24.64 -16.73 30.06
CA LEU A 298 -26.08 -16.64 30.28
C LEU A 298 -26.68 -15.50 29.44
N GLU A 299 -26.01 -14.35 29.37
CA GLU A 299 -26.41 -13.24 28.49
C GLU A 299 -26.36 -13.63 27.01
N ALA A 300 -25.31 -14.30 26.55
CA ALA A 300 -25.22 -14.82 25.18
C ALA A 300 -26.37 -15.80 24.85
N ALA A 301 -26.73 -16.68 25.79
CA ALA A 301 -27.87 -17.59 25.61
C ALA A 301 -29.22 -16.85 25.60
N ARG A 302 -29.35 -15.74 26.35
CA ARG A 302 -30.55 -14.89 26.30
C ARG A 302 -30.66 -14.15 24.97
N ASP A 303 -29.55 -13.60 24.47
CA ASP A 303 -29.49 -12.94 23.17
C ASP A 303 -29.86 -13.92 22.03
N GLU A 304 -29.38 -15.17 22.10
CA GLU A 304 -29.73 -16.23 21.14
C GLU A 304 -31.25 -16.56 21.19
N ILE A 305 -31.84 -16.62 22.39
CA ILE A 305 -33.29 -16.83 22.54
C ILE A 305 -34.08 -15.65 21.96
N GLU A 306 -33.62 -14.42 22.15
CA GLU A 306 -34.25 -13.22 21.57
C GLU A 306 -34.17 -13.23 20.04
N GLU A 307 -33.01 -13.59 19.47
CA GLU A 307 -32.84 -13.74 18.03
C GLU A 307 -33.77 -14.82 17.47
N LEU A 308 -33.82 -15.99 18.12
CA LEU A 308 -34.73 -17.07 17.72
C LEU A 308 -36.20 -16.63 17.77
N ASN A 309 -36.62 -15.92 18.82
CA ASN A 309 -37.97 -15.36 18.92
C ASN A 309 -38.27 -14.37 17.79
N HIS A 310 -37.31 -13.53 17.42
CA HIS A 310 -37.45 -12.64 16.26
C HIS A 310 -37.65 -13.44 14.96
N THR A 311 -36.84 -14.47 14.72
CA THR A 311 -37.00 -15.31 13.52
C THR A 311 -38.34 -16.05 13.47
N ILE A 312 -38.88 -16.47 14.62
CA ILE A 312 -40.21 -17.07 14.73
C ILE A 312 -41.28 -16.05 14.35
N ALA A 313 -41.22 -14.84 14.91
CA ALA A 313 -42.18 -13.78 14.60
C ALA A 313 -42.16 -13.40 13.11
N GLU A 314 -40.99 -13.35 12.48
CA GLU A 314 -40.86 -13.13 11.03
C GLU A 314 -41.50 -14.24 10.21
N LYS A 315 -41.27 -15.51 10.59
CA LYS A 315 -41.87 -16.69 9.93
C LYS A 315 -43.38 -16.70 10.08
N GLU A 316 -43.90 -16.36 11.26
CA GLU A 316 -45.35 -16.24 11.50
C GLU A 316 -45.98 -15.13 10.65
N LYS A 317 -45.33 -13.96 10.57
CA LYS A 317 -45.78 -12.86 9.71
C LYS A 317 -45.81 -13.27 8.23
N ARG A 318 -44.80 -14.02 7.77
CA ARG A 318 -44.76 -14.58 6.42
C ARG A 318 -45.90 -15.57 6.19
N MET A 319 -46.16 -16.45 7.15
CA MET A 319 -47.26 -17.42 7.09
C MET A 319 -48.63 -16.73 7.02
N LEU A 320 -48.85 -15.68 7.82
CA LEU A 320 -50.08 -14.89 7.79
C LEU A 320 -50.26 -14.22 6.42
N ARG A 321 -49.21 -13.60 5.88
CA ARG A 321 -49.25 -12.98 4.55
C ARG A 321 -49.55 -14.01 3.46
N LEU A 322 -48.95 -15.20 3.54
CA LEU A 322 -49.21 -16.27 2.58
C LEU A 322 -50.67 -16.74 2.65
N LYS A 323 -51.23 -16.92 3.85
CA LYS A 323 -52.65 -17.25 4.04
C LYS A 323 -53.56 -16.18 3.44
N GLN A 324 -53.26 -14.90 3.67
CA GLN A 324 -54.02 -13.78 3.10
C GLN A 324 -53.98 -13.79 1.57
N ILE A 325 -52.79 -13.95 0.97
CA ILE A 325 -52.64 -14.01 -0.49
C ILE A 325 -53.39 -15.22 -1.06
N TRP A 326 -53.30 -16.39 -0.42
CA TRP A 326 -54.01 -17.57 -0.85
C TRP A 326 -55.53 -17.36 -0.79
N THR A 327 -56.05 -16.79 0.29
CA THR A 327 -57.49 -16.48 0.40
C THR A 327 -57.94 -15.51 -0.69
N ALA A 328 -57.18 -14.44 -0.94
CA ALA A 328 -57.50 -13.47 -1.99
C ALA A 328 -57.45 -14.12 -3.39
N LYS A 329 -56.40 -14.89 -3.69
CA LYS A 329 -56.26 -15.59 -4.98
C LYS A 329 -57.33 -16.66 -5.19
N SER A 330 -57.72 -17.37 -4.13
CA SER A 330 -58.82 -18.34 -4.20
C SER A 330 -60.17 -17.69 -4.48
N LEU A 331 -60.39 -16.47 -3.98
CA LEU A 331 -61.58 -15.67 -4.26
C LEU A 331 -61.55 -15.17 -5.71
N GLU A 332 -60.43 -14.60 -6.16
CA GLU A 332 -60.23 -14.18 -7.55
C GLU A 332 -60.46 -15.34 -8.53
N PHE A 333 -59.96 -16.54 -8.21
CA PHE A 333 -60.18 -17.74 -9.00
C PHE A 333 -61.66 -18.12 -9.06
N ARG A 334 -62.36 -18.12 -7.90
CA ARG A 334 -63.79 -18.43 -7.84
C ARG A 334 -64.61 -17.43 -8.64
N GLU A 335 -64.29 -16.15 -8.56
CA GLU A 335 -64.95 -15.08 -9.32
C GLU A 335 -64.69 -15.21 -10.83
N ALA A 336 -63.45 -15.52 -11.23
CA ALA A 336 -63.11 -15.73 -12.63
C ALA A 336 -63.86 -16.95 -13.21
N VAL A 337 -63.92 -18.06 -12.48
CA VAL A 337 -64.66 -19.26 -12.91
C VAL A 337 -66.16 -18.97 -12.99
N ALA A 338 -66.73 -18.27 -12.01
CA ALA A 338 -68.14 -17.87 -12.03
C ALA A 338 -68.45 -16.94 -13.21
N SER A 339 -67.56 -16.00 -13.53
CA SER A 339 -67.74 -15.07 -14.65
C SER A 339 -67.56 -15.73 -16.03
N VAL A 340 -66.65 -16.69 -16.18
CA VAL A 340 -66.36 -17.31 -17.49
C VAL A 340 -67.28 -18.48 -17.78
N LEU A 341 -67.51 -19.35 -16.80
CA LEU A 341 -68.29 -20.58 -16.98
C LEU A 341 -69.74 -20.45 -16.49
N GLY A 342 -70.08 -19.39 -15.75
CA GLY A 342 -71.43 -19.22 -15.19
C GLY A 342 -71.71 -20.11 -13.98
N TRP A 343 -70.68 -20.68 -13.36
CA TRP A 343 -70.80 -21.59 -12.20
C TRP A 343 -69.97 -21.12 -11.01
N LYS A 344 -70.60 -20.99 -9.84
CA LYS A 344 -69.96 -20.68 -8.57
C LYS A 344 -69.47 -21.97 -7.90
N LEU A 345 -68.19 -22.00 -7.53
CA LEU A 345 -67.54 -23.14 -6.88
C LEU A 345 -67.29 -22.88 -5.39
N ASP A 346 -67.92 -23.67 -4.51
CA ASP A 346 -67.71 -23.64 -3.07
C ASP A 346 -67.00 -24.93 -2.61
N PHE A 347 -65.77 -24.79 -2.14
CA PHE A 347 -64.97 -25.91 -1.62
C PHE A 347 -65.39 -26.24 -0.19
N MET A 348 -65.89 -27.46 0.03
CA MET A 348 -66.30 -27.94 1.35
C MET A 348 -65.12 -28.53 2.13
N PRO A 349 -65.15 -28.54 3.48
CA PRO A 349 -64.06 -29.06 4.32
C PRO A 349 -63.72 -30.54 4.09
N ASN A 350 -64.66 -31.32 3.54
CA ASN A 350 -64.49 -32.73 3.20
C ASN A 350 -63.86 -32.96 1.81
N GLY A 351 -63.33 -31.92 1.16
CA GLY A 351 -62.70 -32.01 -0.16
C GLY A 351 -63.67 -32.05 -1.34
N ARG A 352 -64.99 -32.06 -1.08
CA ARG A 352 -66.01 -32.01 -2.14
C ARG A 352 -66.24 -30.58 -2.61
N VAL A 353 -66.59 -30.42 -3.88
CA VAL A 353 -66.87 -29.12 -4.51
C VAL A 353 -68.36 -29.00 -4.74
N ARG A 354 -68.99 -28.01 -4.12
CA ARG A 354 -70.37 -27.62 -4.41
C ARG A 354 -70.34 -26.62 -5.56
N VAL A 355 -71.18 -26.87 -6.55
CA VAL A 355 -71.25 -26.12 -7.81
C VAL A 355 -72.66 -25.60 -7.96
N THR A 356 -72.81 -24.29 -8.04
CA THR A 356 -74.11 -23.59 -8.12
C THR A 356 -74.13 -22.75 -9.38
N SER A 357 -75.22 -22.80 -10.15
CA SER A 357 -75.33 -22.00 -11.37
C SER A 357 -75.59 -20.53 -11.03
N MET A 358 -74.98 -19.60 -11.79
CA MET A 358 -75.26 -18.17 -11.68
C MET A 358 -76.65 -17.79 -12.23
N PHE A 359 -77.18 -18.59 -13.17
CA PHE A 359 -78.47 -18.33 -13.82
C PHE A 359 -79.66 -18.98 -13.10
N TYR A 360 -79.38 -19.88 -12.16
CA TYR A 360 -80.38 -20.55 -11.35
C TYR A 360 -79.89 -20.61 -9.90
N PRO A 361 -79.87 -19.44 -9.20
CA PRO A 361 -79.40 -19.38 -7.83
C PRO A 361 -80.33 -20.17 -6.91
N GLY A 362 -79.72 -20.84 -5.92
CA GLY A 362 -80.44 -21.49 -4.83
C GLY A 362 -80.80 -20.55 -3.70
N ASP A 363 -81.70 -20.99 -2.82
CA ASP A 363 -81.96 -20.32 -1.54
C ASP A 363 -80.69 -20.30 -0.66
N GLU A 364 -80.40 -19.14 -0.08
CA GLU A 364 -79.16 -18.86 0.67
C GLU A 364 -79.02 -19.68 1.97
N GLU A 365 -80.13 -20.16 2.54
CA GLU A 365 -80.14 -20.88 3.83
C GLU A 365 -79.87 -22.40 3.68
N ASP A 366 -80.39 -23.05 2.62
CA ASP A 366 -80.26 -24.51 2.42
C ASP A 366 -79.28 -24.91 1.31
N GLY A 367 -78.79 -23.95 0.51
CA GLY A 367 -77.97 -24.24 -0.66
C GLY A 367 -78.73 -25.08 -1.69
N GLY A 368 -80.03 -24.81 -1.83
CA GLY A 368 -80.90 -25.43 -2.84
C GLY A 368 -80.30 -25.27 -4.24
N ASN A 369 -80.63 -26.17 -5.15
CA ASN A 369 -80.23 -26.08 -6.56
C ASN A 369 -78.71 -26.07 -6.82
N SER A 370 -77.93 -26.72 -5.95
CA SER A 370 -76.49 -26.96 -6.13
C SER A 370 -76.17 -28.42 -6.45
N ILE A 371 -75.04 -28.65 -7.11
CA ILE A 371 -74.52 -29.97 -7.47
C ILE A 371 -73.19 -30.17 -6.73
N VAL A 372 -73.10 -31.24 -5.94
CA VAL A 372 -71.90 -31.58 -5.17
C VAL A 372 -71.11 -32.64 -5.93
N PHE A 373 -69.88 -32.29 -6.32
CA PHE A 373 -68.92 -33.19 -6.93
C PHE A 373 -67.90 -33.66 -5.90
N ASP A 374 -67.69 -34.97 -5.88
CA ASP A 374 -66.62 -35.63 -5.13
C ASP A 374 -65.49 -35.98 -6.11
N GLY A 375 -64.42 -35.19 -6.09
CA GLY A 375 -63.28 -35.36 -7.01
C GLY A 375 -62.43 -36.59 -6.73
N GLU A 376 -62.48 -37.13 -5.51
CA GLU A 376 -61.69 -38.32 -5.12
C GLU A 376 -62.40 -39.60 -5.56
N ASN A 377 -63.72 -39.66 -5.38
CA ASN A 377 -64.52 -40.83 -5.75
C ASN A 377 -65.16 -40.73 -7.14
N GLY A 378 -65.03 -39.58 -7.81
CA GLY A 378 -65.68 -39.30 -9.11
C GLY A 378 -67.20 -39.36 -9.05
N THR A 379 -67.80 -39.12 -7.87
CA THR A 379 -69.26 -39.21 -7.68
C THR A 379 -69.90 -37.84 -7.68
N MET A 380 -71.14 -37.76 -8.17
CA MET A 380 -71.93 -36.54 -8.23
C MET A 380 -73.22 -36.73 -7.42
N LYS A 381 -73.58 -35.74 -6.61
CA LYS A 381 -74.83 -35.71 -5.85
C LYS A 381 -75.52 -34.36 -6.03
N VAL A 382 -76.81 -34.40 -6.35
CA VAL A 382 -77.64 -33.20 -6.44
C VAL A 382 -78.14 -32.84 -5.03
N SER A 383 -78.04 -31.56 -4.66
CA SER A 383 -78.58 -31.04 -3.39
C SER A 383 -80.11 -31.10 -3.38
N GLY A 384 -80.72 -31.31 -2.21
CA GLY A 384 -82.17 -31.49 -2.05
C GLY A 384 -82.69 -32.93 -2.26
N GLY A 385 -81.82 -33.89 -2.63
CA GLY A 385 -82.19 -35.30 -2.79
C GLY A 385 -82.94 -35.61 -4.10
N PRO A 386 -83.22 -36.91 -4.38
CA PRO A 386 -83.76 -37.36 -5.66
C PRO A 386 -85.22 -36.95 -5.94
N GLN A 387 -85.90 -36.38 -4.94
CA GLN A 387 -87.27 -35.84 -5.06
C GLN A 387 -87.32 -34.31 -5.12
N SER A 388 -86.15 -33.64 -5.13
CA SER A 388 -86.10 -32.19 -5.32
C SER A 388 -86.60 -31.81 -6.72
N VAL A 389 -87.32 -30.69 -6.82
CA VAL A 389 -87.79 -30.10 -8.09
C VAL A 389 -86.61 -29.93 -9.05
N PHE A 390 -85.50 -29.39 -8.55
CA PHE A 390 -84.27 -29.22 -9.31
C PHE A 390 -83.68 -30.56 -9.80
N ALA A 391 -83.66 -31.59 -8.95
CA ALA A 391 -83.17 -32.91 -9.34
C ALA A 391 -84.04 -33.56 -10.43
N GLY A 392 -85.35 -33.27 -10.44
CA GLY A 392 -86.27 -33.68 -11.50
C GLY A 392 -86.04 -32.96 -12.83
N GLU A 393 -85.81 -31.64 -12.78
CA GLU A 393 -85.59 -30.80 -13.96
C GLU A 393 -84.30 -31.16 -14.72
N ILE A 394 -83.22 -31.46 -14.00
CA ILE A 394 -81.91 -31.79 -14.60
C ILE A 394 -81.72 -33.30 -14.86
N ARG A 395 -82.67 -34.14 -14.43
CA ARG A 395 -82.60 -35.60 -14.56
C ARG A 395 -82.36 -36.09 -15.99
N PRO A 396 -83.08 -35.61 -17.04
CA PRO A 396 -82.85 -36.11 -18.39
C PRO A 396 -81.44 -35.75 -18.90
N GLN A 397 -80.88 -34.62 -18.49
CA GLN A 397 -79.51 -34.21 -18.81
C GLN A 397 -78.49 -35.07 -18.05
N ILE A 398 -78.77 -35.46 -16.80
CA ILE A 398 -77.94 -36.40 -16.03
C ILE A 398 -77.89 -37.78 -16.70
N GLU A 399 -79.05 -38.35 -17.04
CA GLU A 399 -79.15 -39.67 -17.68
C GLU A 399 -78.40 -39.68 -19.03
N PHE A 400 -78.53 -38.62 -19.82
CA PHE A 400 -77.88 -38.53 -21.13
C PHE A 400 -76.35 -38.30 -21.04
N TRP A 401 -75.90 -37.30 -20.28
CA TRP A 401 -74.48 -36.90 -20.27
C TRP A 401 -73.64 -37.59 -19.20
N VAL A 402 -74.18 -37.79 -18.00
CA VAL A 402 -73.41 -38.33 -16.86
C VAL A 402 -73.48 -39.85 -16.83
N GLU A 403 -74.67 -40.45 -16.96
CA GLU A 403 -74.82 -41.91 -16.96
C GLU A 403 -74.47 -42.53 -18.32
N GLY A 404 -74.96 -41.94 -19.41
CA GLY A 404 -74.72 -42.46 -20.77
C GLY A 404 -73.30 -42.22 -21.28
N ARG A 405 -72.83 -40.96 -21.24
CA ARG A 405 -71.57 -40.54 -21.89
C ARG A 405 -70.40 -40.29 -20.91
N LYS A 406 -70.68 -40.12 -19.62
CA LYS A 406 -69.70 -39.79 -18.56
C LYS A 406 -68.95 -38.46 -18.78
N GLU A 407 -69.59 -37.49 -19.43
CA GLU A 407 -68.99 -36.19 -19.75
C GLU A 407 -69.62 -35.05 -18.94
N ILE A 408 -69.05 -34.76 -17.77
CA ILE A 408 -69.48 -33.68 -16.86
C ILE A 408 -69.37 -32.28 -17.50
N PRO A 409 -68.33 -31.94 -18.29
CA PRO A 409 -68.25 -30.63 -18.92
C PRO A 409 -69.41 -30.36 -19.89
N CYS A 410 -69.81 -31.36 -20.70
CA CYS A 410 -70.95 -31.25 -21.61
C CYS A 410 -72.27 -31.13 -20.86
N PHE A 411 -72.42 -31.86 -19.75
CA PHE A 411 -73.56 -31.74 -18.85
C PHE A 411 -73.70 -30.32 -18.30
N LEU A 412 -72.64 -29.76 -17.72
CA LEU A 412 -72.66 -28.40 -17.18
C LEU A 412 -72.89 -27.34 -18.27
N ALA A 413 -72.36 -27.54 -19.48
CA ALA A 413 -72.58 -26.64 -20.61
C ALA A 413 -74.02 -26.68 -21.15
N GLN A 414 -74.67 -27.85 -21.15
CA GLN A 414 -76.10 -27.89 -21.50
C GLN A 414 -76.94 -27.23 -20.40
N LEU A 415 -76.65 -27.50 -19.12
CA LEU A 415 -77.36 -26.86 -18.02
C LEU A 415 -77.20 -25.35 -17.99
N THR A 416 -76.04 -24.80 -18.36
CA THR A 416 -75.90 -23.34 -18.46
C THR A 416 -76.80 -22.75 -19.53
N LEU A 417 -76.92 -23.40 -20.69
CA LEU A 417 -77.81 -22.96 -21.76
C LEU A 417 -79.28 -23.06 -21.33
N ASP A 418 -79.69 -24.21 -20.79
CA ASP A 418 -81.06 -24.46 -20.33
C ASP A 418 -81.47 -23.44 -19.25
N PHE A 419 -80.62 -23.21 -18.24
CA PHE A 419 -80.90 -22.23 -17.17
C PHE A 419 -80.87 -20.79 -17.67
N TRP A 420 -79.97 -20.45 -18.60
CA TRP A 420 -79.93 -19.12 -19.19
C TRP A 420 -81.18 -18.82 -20.03
N GLU A 421 -81.66 -19.79 -20.81
CA GLU A 421 -82.91 -19.67 -21.58
C GLU A 421 -84.12 -19.56 -20.65
N ALA A 422 -84.19 -20.39 -19.60
CA ALA A 422 -85.24 -20.32 -18.59
C ALA A 422 -85.28 -18.95 -17.88
N THR A 423 -84.12 -18.36 -17.59
CA THR A 423 -84.02 -17.01 -16.99
C THR A 423 -84.62 -15.94 -17.90
N ARG A 424 -84.47 -16.07 -19.23
CA ARG A 424 -85.03 -15.11 -20.21
C ARG A 424 -86.49 -15.36 -20.55
N ALA A 425 -87.04 -16.54 -20.25
CA ALA A 425 -88.44 -16.84 -20.45
C ALA A 425 -89.34 -16.34 -19.30
N VAL A 426 -88.73 -16.05 -18.14
CA VAL A 426 -89.43 -15.61 -16.91
C VAL A 426 -89.37 -14.08 -16.71
N GLY A 427 -88.52 -13.36 -17.46
CA GLY A 427 -88.48 -11.89 -17.52
C GLY A 427 -89.07 -11.35 -18.82
#